data_AF-A0A9J7EAB2-F1
#
_entry.id   AF-A0A9J7EAB2-F1
#
_cell.length_a   1.000
_cell.length_b   1.000
_cell.length_c   1.000
_cell.angle_alpha   90.00
_cell.angle_beta   90.00
_cell.angle_gamma   90.00
#
_symmetry.space_group_name_H-M   'P 1'
#
loop_
_entity.id
_entity.type
_entity.pdbx_description
1 polymer ?
#
loop_
_entity_poly.entity_id
_entity_poly.type
_entity_poly.pdbx_seq_one_letter_code
_entity_poly.pdbx_strand_id
1 'polypeptide(L)'
;MSQIITKVTVTKFWRETARTHKHFLFQYECNFEKMKRNTITISTRVGTTVATYVTDCGVAGCVPNTYRTTTRFSSTDTKLTSSNDEPVPMSNPYKKERRQCILCKLKIKPDYKNYRLLSQFQSPYTGRIYGRHITGLCKSKQEQVETEIRKAQNCAYMPYYYKDKTFLKDPKLFDPENPIRSHRF
;
A
#
# COMPACT_ATOMS: atom_id res chain seq x y z
N MET A 1 63.28 -6.03 26.79
CA MET A 1 62.77 -5.57 25.47
C MET A 1 61.39 -6.15 25.08
N SER A 2 60.73 -6.94 25.93
CA SER A 2 59.45 -7.63 25.62
C SER A 2 58.17 -6.90 26.10
N GLN A 3 58.26 -5.82 26.87
CA GLN A 3 57.07 -5.11 27.39
C GLN A 3 56.57 -3.93 26.55
N ILE A 4 57.33 -3.50 25.54
CA ILE A 4 56.97 -2.35 24.69
C ILE A 4 56.05 -2.76 23.53
N ILE A 5 56.20 -4.01 23.04
CA ILE A 5 55.48 -4.51 21.86
C ILE A 5 53.98 -4.74 22.15
N THR A 6 53.61 -5.12 23.37
CA THR A 6 52.20 -5.38 23.75
C THR A 6 51.37 -4.12 23.92
N LYS A 7 51.97 -2.97 24.28
CA LYS A 7 51.24 -1.70 24.44
C LYS A 7 50.88 -1.05 23.09
N VAL A 8 51.65 -1.30 22.04
CA VAL A 8 51.42 -0.72 20.69
C VAL A 8 50.30 -1.43 19.93
N THR A 9 50.06 -2.72 20.19
CA THR A 9 49.01 -3.49 19.49
C THR A 9 47.61 -3.22 20.06
N VAL A 10 47.46 -3.09 21.38
CA VAL A 10 46.17 -2.77 22.03
C VAL A 10 45.68 -1.37 21.66
N THR A 11 46.59 -0.40 21.53
CA THR A 11 46.25 0.98 21.15
C THR A 11 45.87 1.14 19.67
N LYS A 12 46.41 0.31 18.77
CA LYS A 12 45.99 0.28 17.36
C LYS A 12 44.61 -0.37 17.18
N PHE A 13 44.31 -1.44 17.91
CA PHE A 13 43.01 -2.11 17.87
C PHE A 13 41.84 -1.20 18.32
N TRP A 14 42.05 -0.41 19.38
CA TRP A 14 41.08 0.60 19.84
C TRP A 14 40.91 1.78 18.88
N ARG A 15 41.96 2.12 18.11
CA ARG A 15 41.93 3.21 17.12
C ARG A 15 41.18 2.80 15.84
N GLU A 16 41.19 1.52 15.49
CA GLU A 16 40.41 0.94 14.39
C GLU A 16 38.90 0.87 14.73
N THR A 17 38.54 0.44 15.95
CA THR A 17 37.13 0.34 16.41
C THR A 17 36.46 1.71 16.62
N ALA A 18 37.22 2.74 17.01
CA ALA A 18 36.71 4.11 17.06
C ALA A 18 36.45 4.72 15.67
N ARG A 19 37.13 4.22 14.62
CA ARG A 19 36.99 4.70 13.24
C ARG A 19 35.73 4.12 12.57
N THR A 20 35.36 2.89 12.88
CA THR A 20 34.10 2.27 12.40
C THR A 20 32.86 2.86 13.06
N HIS A 21 32.93 3.25 14.34
CA HIS A 21 31.80 3.88 15.03
C HIS A 21 31.49 5.30 14.53
N LYS A 22 32.52 6.07 14.15
CA LYS A 22 32.34 7.39 13.49
C LYS A 22 31.74 7.29 12.09
N HIS A 23 32.10 6.27 11.32
CA HIS A 23 31.51 6.06 9.99
C HIS A 23 30.04 5.60 10.08
N PHE A 24 29.70 4.81 11.10
CA PHE A 24 28.31 4.39 11.37
C PHE A 24 27.43 5.59 11.75
N LEU A 25 27.92 6.50 12.60
CA LEU A 25 27.18 7.72 12.97
C LEU A 25 27.07 8.74 11.81
N PHE A 26 28.09 8.86 10.95
CA PHE A 26 28.05 9.75 9.79
C PHE A 26 27.01 9.30 8.74
N GLN A 27 26.71 8.00 8.67
CA GLN A 27 25.63 7.47 7.82
C GLN A 27 24.22 7.87 8.33
N TYR A 28 24.04 8.04 9.63
CA TYR A 28 22.76 8.43 10.24
C TYR A 28 22.46 9.92 10.09
N GLU A 29 23.46 10.79 10.19
CA GLU A 29 23.25 12.24 10.03
C GLU A 29 22.94 12.64 8.59
N CYS A 30 23.54 11.95 7.59
CA CYS A 30 23.34 12.26 6.17
C CYS A 30 21.90 11.96 5.65
N ASN A 31 21.17 11.07 6.33
CA ASN A 31 19.76 10.78 6.01
C ASN A 31 18.77 11.82 6.60
N PHE A 32 19.14 12.52 7.68
CA PHE A 32 18.28 13.51 8.32
C PHE A 32 18.13 14.80 7.48
N GLU A 33 19.15 15.20 6.73
CA GLU A 33 19.11 16.39 5.85
C GLU A 33 18.41 16.17 4.51
N LYS A 34 18.37 14.94 3.98
CA LYS A 34 17.63 14.65 2.73
C LYS A 34 16.11 14.72 2.90
N MET A 35 15.59 14.59 4.12
CA MET A 35 14.16 14.62 4.39
C MET A 35 13.55 16.04 4.42
N LYS A 36 14.38 17.09 4.60
CA LYS A 36 13.93 18.50 4.63
C LYS A 36 13.71 19.12 3.24
N ARG A 37 14.11 18.45 2.15
CA ARG A 37 14.05 19.02 0.78
C ARG A 37 12.82 18.62 -0.05
N ASN A 38 12.02 17.66 0.41
CA ASN A 38 10.81 17.24 -0.29
C ASN A 38 9.55 17.61 0.49
N THR A 39 9.45 18.87 0.90
CA THR A 39 8.16 19.48 1.25
C THR A 39 7.57 20.03 -0.05
N ILE A 40 6.68 19.25 -0.64
CA ILE A 40 5.89 19.61 -1.82
C ILE A 40 5.02 20.82 -1.46
N THR A 41 5.28 21.96 -2.09
CA THR A 41 4.42 23.14 -2.10
C THR A 41 3.16 22.81 -2.91
N ILE A 42 2.04 22.56 -2.23
CA ILE A 42 0.72 22.54 -2.85
C ILE A 42 0.19 23.98 -2.81
N SER A 43 0.37 24.70 -3.90
CA SER A 43 -0.29 26.00 -4.11
C SER A 43 -1.75 25.77 -4.51
N THR A 44 -2.64 26.16 -3.61
CA THR A 44 -4.08 26.32 -3.86
C THR A 44 -4.29 27.52 -4.79
N ARG A 45 -4.93 27.31 -5.95
CA ARG A 45 -5.60 28.40 -6.69
C ARG A 45 -7.07 28.06 -6.85
N VAL A 46 -7.88 28.84 -6.15
CA VAL A 46 -9.34 28.90 -6.20
C VAL A 46 -9.74 29.87 -7.31
N GLY A 47 -10.67 29.42 -8.16
CA GLY A 47 -11.75 30.19 -8.81
C GLY A 47 -11.40 31.34 -9.77
N THR A 48 -12.06 31.40 -10.93
CA THR A 48 -13.05 32.46 -11.27
C THR A 48 -13.78 32.09 -12.57
N THR A 49 -15.09 32.31 -12.53
CA THR A 49 -16.12 32.19 -13.58
C THR A 49 -15.92 33.14 -14.74
N VAL A 50 -16.24 32.72 -15.96
CA VAL A 50 -16.96 33.56 -16.94
C VAL A 50 -17.90 32.70 -17.77
N ALA A 51 -19.16 33.09 -17.79
CA ALA A 51 -20.17 32.64 -18.73
C ALA A 51 -20.05 33.48 -20.01
N THR A 52 -20.03 32.81 -21.17
CA THR A 52 -20.45 33.39 -22.45
C THR A 52 -21.14 32.30 -23.26
N TYR A 53 -22.01 32.77 -24.12
CA TYR A 53 -23.23 32.15 -24.56
C TYR A 53 -23.20 32.01 -26.09
N VAL A 54 -24.00 31.05 -26.57
CA VAL A 54 -24.61 30.86 -27.89
C VAL A 54 -23.81 30.41 -29.13
N THR A 55 -24.51 29.51 -29.84
CA THR A 55 -24.64 29.25 -31.30
C THR A 55 -23.61 28.41 -32.06
N ASP A 56 -24.10 27.20 -32.39
CA ASP A 56 -24.32 26.65 -33.75
C ASP A 56 -23.24 25.90 -34.56
N CYS A 57 -23.66 24.67 -34.88
CA CYS A 57 -23.70 24.02 -36.20
C CYS A 57 -22.40 23.84 -37.01
N GLY A 58 -22.00 22.58 -37.20
CA GLY A 58 -21.03 22.21 -38.25
C GLY A 58 -20.65 20.74 -38.24
N VAL A 59 -21.36 19.95 -39.04
CA VAL A 59 -21.22 18.51 -39.25
C VAL A 59 -19.95 18.20 -40.05
N ALA A 60 -19.11 17.26 -39.62
CA ALA A 60 -18.30 16.39 -40.50
C ALA A 60 -17.54 15.34 -39.67
N GLY A 61 -17.79 14.05 -39.93
CA GLY A 61 -16.89 12.96 -39.50
C GLY A 61 -17.57 11.75 -38.88
N CYS A 62 -18.44 11.10 -39.63
CA CYS A 62 -19.07 9.84 -39.27
C CYS A 62 -18.11 8.67 -39.48
N VAL A 63 -17.83 7.86 -38.44
CA VAL A 63 -17.58 6.43 -38.62
C VAL A 63 -18.30 5.67 -37.50
N PRO A 64 -19.46 5.03 -37.76
CA PRO A 64 -20.02 4.09 -36.82
C PRO A 64 -19.52 2.67 -37.12
N ASN A 65 -18.97 2.06 -36.07
CA ASN A 65 -18.72 0.64 -35.97
C ASN A 65 -20.03 -0.14 -36.19
N THR A 66 -20.00 -1.13 -37.07
CA THR A 66 -21.14 -1.96 -37.47
C THR A 66 -21.53 -2.92 -36.34
N TYR A 67 -22.42 -2.47 -35.44
CA TYR A 67 -23.17 -3.41 -34.60
C TYR A 67 -24.37 -3.94 -35.40
N ARG A 68 -24.41 -5.26 -35.52
CA ARG A 68 -25.43 -6.03 -36.23
C ARG A 68 -26.76 -5.94 -35.47
N THR A 69 -27.71 -5.14 -35.98
CA THR A 69 -29.08 -5.09 -35.44
C THR A 69 -29.85 -6.33 -35.91
N THR A 70 -30.00 -7.34 -35.06
CA THR A 70 -30.97 -8.41 -35.26
C THR A 70 -32.36 -7.89 -34.92
N THR A 71 -33.23 -7.82 -35.92
CA THR A 71 -34.66 -7.53 -35.80
C THR A 71 -35.32 -8.58 -34.89
N ARG A 72 -35.84 -8.16 -33.73
CA ARG A 72 -36.72 -9.00 -32.91
C ARG A 72 -38.10 -9.02 -33.55
N PHE A 73 -38.49 -10.18 -34.07
CA PHE A 73 -39.88 -10.45 -34.43
C PHE A 73 -40.76 -10.35 -33.19
N SER A 74 -41.76 -9.47 -33.25
CA SER A 74 -42.80 -9.34 -32.24
C SER A 74 -44.00 -10.18 -32.68
N SER A 75 -44.10 -11.41 -32.18
CA SER A 75 -45.30 -12.22 -32.30
C SER A 75 -46.26 -11.86 -31.16
N THR A 76 -47.42 -11.35 -31.54
CA THR A 76 -48.53 -11.03 -30.63
C THR A 76 -49.28 -12.29 -30.22
N ASP A 77 -49.43 -12.42 -28.91
CA ASP A 77 -50.59 -12.94 -28.16
C ASP A 77 -50.99 -14.42 -28.28
N THR A 78 -50.79 -15.16 -27.19
CA THR A 78 -51.71 -16.21 -26.74
C THR A 78 -51.69 -16.26 -25.21
N LYS A 79 -52.56 -15.47 -24.59
CA LYS A 79 -52.92 -15.56 -23.16
C LYS A 79 -53.66 -16.87 -22.88
N LEU A 80 -53.11 -17.75 -22.03
CA LEU A 80 -53.77 -18.59 -21.00
C LEU A 80 -52.96 -19.88 -20.69
N THR A 81 -52.08 -19.80 -19.70
CA THR A 81 -52.20 -20.58 -18.45
C THR A 81 -51.66 -19.67 -17.34
N SER A 82 -52.29 -19.64 -16.17
CA SER A 82 -51.75 -18.95 -14.99
C SER A 82 -50.55 -19.74 -14.46
N SER A 83 -49.43 -19.70 -15.19
CA SER A 83 -48.17 -20.28 -14.78
C SER A 83 -47.57 -19.36 -13.72
N ASN A 84 -47.54 -19.82 -12.47
CA ASN A 84 -46.93 -19.12 -11.32
C ASN A 84 -45.38 -19.02 -11.43
N ASP A 85 -44.84 -18.99 -12.64
CA ASP A 85 -43.41 -19.02 -12.99
C ASP A 85 -42.89 -17.65 -13.44
N GLU A 86 -43.59 -16.57 -13.09
CA GLU A 86 -43.08 -15.21 -13.29
C GLU A 86 -41.97 -14.91 -12.27
N PRO A 87 -40.86 -14.26 -12.70
CA PRO A 87 -39.77 -13.93 -11.80
C PRO A 87 -40.23 -12.92 -10.76
N VAL A 88 -40.27 -13.37 -9.49
CA VAL A 88 -40.58 -12.49 -8.36
C VAL A 88 -39.42 -11.52 -8.13
N PRO A 89 -39.69 -10.21 -7.93
CA PRO A 89 -38.65 -9.25 -7.56
C PRO A 89 -38.19 -9.50 -6.12
N MET A 90 -37.15 -10.32 -5.97
CA MET A 90 -36.47 -10.59 -4.69
C MET A 90 -35.05 -10.04 -4.71
N SER A 91 -34.51 -9.69 -3.54
CA SER A 91 -33.07 -9.44 -3.41
C SER A 91 -32.28 -10.72 -3.71
N ASN A 92 -31.14 -10.61 -4.42
CA ASN A 92 -30.35 -11.77 -4.83
C ASN A 92 -29.99 -12.71 -3.64
N PRO A 93 -30.56 -13.93 -3.57
CA PRO A 93 -30.31 -14.87 -2.47
C PRO A 93 -28.92 -15.50 -2.52
N TYR A 94 -28.24 -15.49 -3.67
CA TYR A 94 -26.90 -16.07 -3.86
C TYR A 94 -25.76 -15.06 -3.60
N LYS A 95 -26.07 -13.91 -3.00
CA LYS A 95 -25.10 -12.85 -2.74
C LYS A 95 -24.15 -13.26 -1.60
N LYS A 96 -22.91 -13.60 -1.95
CA LYS A 96 -21.84 -13.86 -0.97
C LYS A 96 -21.53 -12.62 -0.12
N GLU A 97 -21.21 -12.85 1.14
CA GLU A 97 -20.77 -11.79 2.05
C GLU A 97 -19.50 -11.09 1.56
N ARG A 98 -19.40 -9.78 1.84
CA ARG A 98 -18.23 -9.01 1.47
C ARG A 98 -17.03 -9.41 2.33
N ARG A 99 -15.93 -9.80 1.68
CA ARG A 99 -14.66 -10.10 2.37
C ARG A 99 -14.14 -8.83 3.05
N GLN A 100 -13.86 -8.93 4.34
CA GLN A 100 -13.30 -7.84 5.15
C GLN A 100 -11.81 -8.05 5.44
N CYS A 101 -11.09 -6.94 5.62
CA CYS A 101 -9.69 -6.96 5.99
C CYS A 101 -9.47 -7.42 7.43
N ILE A 102 -8.29 -7.94 7.76
CA ILE A 102 -7.98 -8.48 9.09
C ILE A 102 -8.08 -7.40 10.17
N LEU A 103 -7.56 -6.19 9.88
CA LEU A 103 -7.66 -5.03 10.77
C LEU A 103 -9.10 -4.55 10.96
N CYS A 104 -9.96 -4.73 9.96
CA CYS A 104 -11.36 -4.33 9.97
C CYS A 104 -12.17 -5.28 10.86
N LYS A 105 -11.93 -6.59 10.74
CA LYS A 105 -12.56 -7.64 11.55
C LYS A 105 -12.23 -7.46 13.03
N LEU A 106 -10.96 -7.20 13.33
CA LEU A 106 -10.47 -7.01 14.70
C LEU A 106 -10.69 -5.58 15.24
N LYS A 107 -11.15 -4.65 14.41
CA LYS A 107 -11.34 -3.22 14.73
C LYS A 107 -10.09 -2.53 15.32
N ILE A 108 -8.90 -3.01 14.96
CA ILE A 108 -7.62 -2.46 15.44
C ILE A 108 -7.24 -1.23 14.60
N LYS A 109 -6.84 -0.17 15.29
CA LYS A 109 -6.21 1.01 14.67
C LYS A 109 -4.69 0.85 14.76
N PRO A 110 -3.95 0.99 13.64
CA PRO A 110 -2.50 0.96 13.67
C PRO A 110 -1.97 2.24 14.33
N ASP A 111 -0.99 2.11 15.21
CA ASP A 111 -0.31 3.22 15.89
C ASP A 111 1.20 3.00 15.78
N TYR A 112 1.97 4.05 15.50
CA TYR A 112 3.44 4.00 15.36
C TYR A 112 4.18 3.47 16.60
N LYS A 113 3.55 3.57 17.78
CA LYS A 113 4.11 3.07 19.04
C LYS A 113 4.07 1.54 19.11
N ASN A 114 3.13 0.91 18.43
CA ASN A 114 2.97 -0.54 18.44
C ASN A 114 3.90 -1.18 17.40
N TYR A 115 5.17 -1.31 17.77
CA TYR A 115 6.17 -1.91 16.90
C TYR A 115 5.83 -3.36 16.52
N ARG A 116 5.30 -4.16 17.46
CA ARG A 116 4.98 -5.57 17.22
C ARG A 116 4.02 -5.76 16.05
N LEU A 117 2.93 -4.99 16.01
CA LEU A 117 1.96 -5.05 14.93
C LEU A 117 2.56 -4.58 13.59
N LEU A 118 3.27 -3.44 13.60
CA LEU A 118 3.82 -2.84 12.38
C LEU A 118 4.92 -3.71 11.75
N SER A 119 5.71 -4.39 12.57
CA SER A 119 6.78 -5.29 12.13
C SER A 119 6.26 -6.47 11.29
N GLN A 120 4.98 -6.83 11.39
CA GLN A 120 4.37 -7.91 10.59
C GLN A 120 4.16 -7.49 9.13
N PHE A 121 4.04 -6.19 8.86
CA PHE A 121 3.84 -5.64 7.51
C PHE A 121 5.16 -5.36 6.77
N GLN A 122 6.30 -5.70 7.37
CA GLN A 122 7.64 -5.48 6.82
C GLN A 122 8.32 -6.80 6.47
N SER A 123 9.05 -6.84 5.35
CA SER A 123 9.89 -7.97 4.96
C SER A 123 11.01 -8.18 5.99
N PRO A 124 11.25 -9.43 6.44
CA PRO A 124 12.21 -9.73 7.49
C PRO A 124 13.65 -9.33 7.11
N TYR A 125 14.04 -9.57 5.86
CA TYR A 125 15.43 -9.37 5.39
C TYR A 125 15.65 -8.04 4.69
N THR A 126 14.64 -7.49 4.03
CA THR A 126 14.80 -6.29 3.19
C THR A 126 14.25 -5.02 3.85
N GLY A 127 13.46 -5.14 4.91
CA GLY A 127 12.83 -3.97 5.53
C GLY A 127 11.77 -3.29 4.63
N ARG A 128 11.42 -3.86 3.49
CA ARG A 128 10.42 -3.30 2.57
C ARG A 128 9.02 -3.55 3.13
N ILE A 129 8.16 -2.54 3.06
CA ILE A 129 6.75 -2.64 3.45
C ILE A 129 6.01 -3.46 2.38
N TYR A 130 5.23 -4.45 2.79
CA TYR A 130 4.44 -5.26 1.87
C TYR A 130 3.31 -4.44 1.24
N GLY A 131 3.11 -4.63 -0.06
CA GLY A 131 2.04 -3.98 -0.80
C GLY A 131 0.67 -4.64 -0.58
N ARG A 132 -0.39 -3.93 -1.00
CA ARG A 132 -1.78 -4.38 -0.86
C ARG A 132 -2.10 -5.74 -1.50
N HIS A 133 -1.42 -6.10 -2.59
CA HIS A 133 -1.65 -7.37 -3.29
C HIS A 133 -1.19 -8.60 -2.50
N ILE A 134 -0.32 -8.39 -1.51
CA ILE A 134 0.15 -9.42 -0.56
C ILE A 134 -0.72 -9.38 0.71
N THR A 135 -0.84 -8.20 1.33
CA THR A 135 -1.52 -8.07 2.64
C THR A 135 -3.05 -8.20 2.56
N GLY A 136 -3.65 -7.94 1.38
CA GLY A 136 -5.10 -7.98 1.22
C GLY A 136 -5.88 -6.94 2.04
N LEU A 137 -5.22 -5.88 2.51
CA LEU A 137 -5.86 -4.83 3.29
C LEU A 137 -6.75 -3.90 2.44
N CYS A 138 -7.68 -3.20 3.11
CA CYS A 138 -8.39 -2.07 2.54
C CYS A 138 -7.41 -0.94 2.20
N LYS A 139 -7.71 -0.14 1.17
CA LYS A 139 -6.86 0.99 0.75
C LYS A 139 -6.57 1.96 1.90
N SER A 140 -7.61 2.33 2.66
CA SER A 140 -7.50 3.23 3.81
C SER A 140 -6.61 2.67 4.92
N LYS A 141 -6.76 1.38 5.24
CA LYS A 141 -5.96 0.73 6.28
C LYS A 141 -4.51 0.53 5.86
N GLN A 142 -4.27 0.23 4.59
CA GLN A 142 -2.92 0.12 4.03
C GLN A 142 -2.18 1.46 4.15
N GLU A 143 -2.81 2.57 3.75
CA GLU A 143 -2.21 3.90 3.83
C GLU A 143 -1.95 4.35 5.28
N GLN A 144 -2.85 4.02 6.21
CA GLN A 144 -2.63 4.21 7.64
C GLN A 144 -1.40 3.44 8.13
N VAL A 145 -1.30 2.15 7.82
CA VAL A 145 -0.14 1.33 8.21
C VAL A 145 1.16 1.88 7.65
N GLU A 146 1.20 2.25 6.36
CA GLU A 146 2.39 2.83 5.74
C GLU A 146 2.81 4.15 6.41
N THR A 147 1.84 4.99 6.75
CA THR A 147 2.09 6.28 7.43
C THR A 147 2.64 6.06 8.83
N GLU A 148 2.04 5.17 9.61
CA GLU A 148 2.50 4.84 10.97
C GLU A 148 3.86 4.14 10.97
N ILE A 149 4.15 3.31 9.97
CA ILE A 149 5.48 2.72 9.76
C ILE A 149 6.52 3.81 9.51
N ARG A 150 6.28 4.72 8.55
CA ARG A 150 7.21 5.82 8.26
C ARG A 150 7.42 6.69 9.49
N LYS A 151 6.35 6.95 10.26
CA LYS A 151 6.42 7.70 11.51
C LYS A 151 7.26 6.99 12.57
N ALA A 152 7.06 5.68 12.77
CA ALA A 152 7.85 4.87 13.70
C ALA A 152 9.34 4.86 13.31
N GLN A 153 9.63 4.75 12.01
CA GLN A 153 11.00 4.78 11.50
C GLN A 153 11.67 6.14 11.71
N ASN A 154 10.96 7.23 11.44
CA ASN A 154 11.46 8.60 11.67
C ASN A 154 11.73 8.88 13.16
N CYS A 155 10.93 8.29 14.05
CA CYS A 155 11.12 8.38 15.49
C CYS A 155 12.12 7.37 16.06
N ALA A 156 12.84 6.62 15.21
CA ALA A 156 13.77 5.55 15.60
C ALA A 156 13.14 4.46 16.49
N TYR A 157 11.82 4.27 16.41
CA TYR A 157 11.10 3.17 17.05
C TYR A 157 11.19 1.86 16.25
N MET A 158 11.46 1.95 14.94
CA MET A 158 11.54 0.80 14.04
C MET A 158 12.69 0.96 13.03
N PRO A 159 13.49 -0.09 12.76
CA PRO A 159 14.52 -0.06 11.73
C PRO A 159 13.98 0.06 10.28
N TYR A 160 14.78 0.66 9.39
CA TYR A 160 14.45 0.79 7.96
C TYR A 160 14.81 -0.45 7.13
N TYR A 161 15.99 -1.05 7.37
CA TYR A 161 16.61 -2.02 6.45
C TYR A 161 16.32 -3.48 6.79
N TYR A 162 16.05 -3.79 8.04
CA TYR A 162 15.81 -5.15 8.51
C TYR A 162 14.76 -5.14 9.60
N LYS A 163 14.15 -6.29 9.89
CA LYS A 163 13.24 -6.47 11.02
C LYS A 163 14.01 -6.92 12.26
N ASP A 164 13.58 -6.50 13.45
CA ASP A 164 14.21 -6.95 14.69
C ASP A 164 14.04 -8.44 14.93
N LYS A 165 15.10 -9.06 15.43
CA LYS A 165 15.20 -10.52 15.62
C LYS A 165 14.18 -11.06 16.61
N THR A 166 13.75 -10.24 17.56
CA THR A 166 12.71 -10.56 18.55
C THR A 166 11.37 -10.89 17.90
N PHE A 167 11.03 -10.23 16.80
CA PHE A 167 9.75 -10.37 16.11
C PHE A 167 9.80 -11.30 14.87
N LEU A 168 10.94 -11.95 14.61
CA LEU A 168 11.07 -12.91 13.51
C LEU A 168 10.27 -14.21 13.74
N LYS A 169 10.04 -14.56 15.02
CA LYS A 169 9.36 -15.80 15.42
C LYS A 169 7.83 -15.65 15.54
N ASP A 170 7.29 -14.45 15.34
CA ASP A 170 5.84 -14.24 15.35
C ASP A 170 5.19 -15.01 14.18
N PRO A 171 3.97 -15.54 14.35
CA PRO A 171 3.25 -16.21 13.26
C PRO A 171 3.05 -15.24 12.10
N LYS A 172 3.42 -15.67 10.89
CA LYS A 172 3.27 -14.85 9.68
C LYS A 172 1.80 -14.72 9.33
N LEU A 173 1.34 -13.48 9.15
CA LEU A 173 -0.04 -13.19 8.73
C LEU A 173 -0.22 -13.32 7.21
N PHE A 174 0.89 -13.20 6.46
CA PHE A 174 0.90 -13.16 5.01
C PHE A 174 2.08 -13.95 4.46
N ASP A 175 1.85 -14.63 3.35
CA ASP A 175 2.89 -15.30 2.57
C ASP A 175 3.19 -14.47 1.32
N PRO A 176 4.40 -13.90 1.19
CA PRO A 176 4.75 -13.06 0.04
C PRO A 176 4.83 -13.86 -1.28
N GLU A 177 5.04 -15.17 -1.20
CA GLU A 177 5.17 -16.07 -2.36
C GLU A 177 3.83 -16.33 -3.06
N ASN A 178 2.69 -16.13 -2.39
CA ASN A 178 1.36 -16.37 -2.96
C ASN A 178 0.48 -15.11 -2.93
N PRO A 179 0.80 -14.10 -3.76
CA PRO A 179 0.00 -12.88 -3.82
C PRO A 179 -1.34 -13.09 -4.53
N ILE A 180 -2.37 -12.36 -4.09
CA ILE A 180 -3.74 -12.44 -4.65
C ILE A 180 -3.79 -12.05 -6.14
N ARG A 181 -2.90 -11.14 -6.54
CA ARG A 181 -2.68 -10.78 -7.93
C ARG A 181 -1.23 -11.06 -8.25
N SER A 182 -0.99 -11.81 -9.32
CA SER A 182 0.37 -12.01 -9.82
C SER A 182 0.97 -10.66 -10.21
N HIS A 183 2.16 -10.38 -9.68
CA HIS A 183 3.04 -9.37 -10.26
C HIS A 183 3.71 -9.95 -11.51
N ARG A 184 4.06 -9.09 -12.46
CA ARG A 184 4.69 -9.50 -13.72
C ARG A 184 6.16 -9.93 -13.56
N PHE A 185 6.78 -9.71 -12.38
CA PHE A 185 8.18 -10.03 -12.09
C PHE A 185 8.36 -10.29 -10.61
#